data_AF-A0A2S5CVN8-F1
#
_entry.id   AF-A0A2S5CVN8-F1
#
_cell.length_a   1.000
_cell.length_b   1.000
_cell.length_c   1.000
_cell.angle_alpha   90.00
_cell.angle_beta   90.00
_cell.angle_gamma   90.00
#
_symmetry.space_group_name_H-M   'P 1'
#
loop_
_entity.id
_entity.type
_entity.pdbx_description
1 polymer ?
#
loop_
_entity_poly.entity_id
_entity_poly.type
_entity_poly.pdbx_seq_one_letter_code
_entity_poly.pdbx_strand_id
1 'polypeptide(L)'
;MGKNNNSPELTVPSKIVTKRTDTRGGSGNTSAHTSYYVTFEVQSGERLEVKLDGRNYGQLAEHDFGILPFQGTRFKAFERQKRES
;
A
#
# COMPACT_ATOMS: atom_id res chain seq x y z
N MET A 1 19.80 -3.90 26.29
CA MET A 1 18.86 -4.40 25.25
C MET A 1 17.47 -3.95 25.65
N GLY A 2 16.79 -3.13 24.85
CA GLY A 2 15.45 -2.69 25.18
C GLY A 2 15.03 -1.45 24.40
N LYS A 3 14.08 -1.64 23.47
CA LYS A 3 13.04 -0.67 23.11
C LYS A 3 12.03 -1.34 22.18
N ASN A 4 10.95 -1.81 22.81
CA ASN A 4 9.58 -1.97 22.30
C ASN A 4 9.40 -2.09 20.79
N ASN A 5 9.34 -3.35 20.31
CA ASN A 5 8.66 -3.69 19.05
C ASN A 5 7.15 -3.98 19.29
N ASN A 6 6.57 -3.49 20.40
CA ASN A 6 5.22 -3.81 20.85
C ASN A 6 4.20 -2.70 20.51
N SER A 7 4.33 -2.10 19.33
CA SER A 7 3.24 -1.27 18.81
C SER A 7 2.08 -2.20 18.47
N PRO A 8 0.84 -1.93 18.94
CA PRO A 8 -0.31 -2.75 18.59
C PRO A 8 -0.44 -2.79 17.06
N GLU A 9 -0.58 -3.99 16.51
CA GLU A 9 -0.90 -4.18 15.11
C GLU A 9 -2.36 -3.77 14.91
N LEU A 10 -2.55 -2.66 14.21
CA LEU A 10 -3.87 -2.11 13.92
C LEU A 10 -4.28 -2.61 12.54
N THR A 11 -5.31 -3.44 12.49
CA THR A 11 -5.93 -3.89 11.24
C THR A 11 -7.13 -3.02 10.93
N VAL A 12 -7.04 -2.23 9.87
CA VAL A 12 -8.12 -1.31 9.48
C VAL A 12 -8.76 -1.80 8.18
N PRO A 13 -10.09 -2.03 8.15
CA PRO A 13 -10.78 -2.29 6.90
C PRO A 13 -10.65 -1.09 5.97
N SER A 14 -10.27 -1.36 4.71
CA SER A 14 -10.04 -0.31 3.73
C SER A 14 -10.35 -0.77 2.31
N LYS A 15 -10.49 0.23 1.43
CA LYS A 15 -10.70 0.06 0.00
C LYS A 15 -9.54 0.69 -0.77
N ILE A 16 -9.10 0.03 -1.83
CA ILE A 16 -8.20 0.66 -2.80
C ILE A 16 -9.00 1.61 -3.68
N VAL A 17 -8.68 2.90 -3.63
CA VAL A 17 -9.41 3.93 -4.40
C VAL A 17 -8.65 4.46 -5.60
N THR A 18 -7.32 4.39 -5.58
CA THR A 18 -6.49 4.89 -6.68
C THR A 18 -5.13 4.19 -6.69
N LYS A 19 -4.58 3.97 -7.88
CA LYS A 19 -3.21 3.51 -8.09
C LYS A 19 -2.47 4.46 -9.04
N ARG A 20 -1.21 4.80 -8.73
CA ARG A 20 -0.38 5.64 -9.59
C ARG A 20 1.07 5.17 -9.66
N THR A 21 1.73 5.55 -10.74
CA THR A 21 3.17 5.35 -10.96
C THR A 21 3.87 6.69 -11.13
N ASP A 22 5.10 6.79 -10.64
CA ASP A 22 5.99 7.93 -10.87
C ASP A 22 7.30 7.42 -11.45
N THR A 23 7.48 7.63 -12.75
CA THR A 23 8.68 7.22 -13.49
C THR A 23 9.58 8.42 -13.68
N ARG A 24 10.85 8.26 -13.29
CA ARG A 24 11.89 9.29 -13.41
C ARG A 24 13.12 8.71 -14.10
N GLY A 25 13.90 9.57 -14.75
CA GLY A 25 15.09 9.16 -15.51
C GLY A 25 14.75 8.67 -16.91
N GLY A 26 15.67 7.92 -17.53
CA GLY A 26 15.48 7.36 -18.88
C GLY A 26 15.87 8.28 -20.05
N SER A 27 16.65 9.34 -19.80
CA SER A 27 17.23 10.16 -20.88
C SER A 27 18.72 9.83 -21.10
N GLY A 28 19.11 9.68 -22.35
CA GLY A 28 20.47 9.31 -22.76
C GLY A 28 20.89 7.93 -22.23
N ASN A 29 22.04 7.87 -21.56
CA ASN A 29 22.60 6.65 -20.96
C ASN A 29 22.14 6.43 -19.49
N THR A 30 21.08 7.11 -19.05
CA THR A 30 20.61 7.02 -17.65
C THR A 30 19.49 5.99 -17.51
N SER A 31 19.55 5.15 -16.48
CA SER A 31 18.46 4.21 -16.18
C SER A 31 17.17 4.94 -15.79
N ALA A 32 16.04 4.30 -16.11
CA ALA A 32 14.72 4.74 -15.65
C ALA A 32 14.35 4.01 -14.35
N HIS A 33 13.66 4.70 -13.45
CA HIS A 33 13.18 4.13 -12.19
C HIS A 33 11.71 4.49 -12.00
N THR A 34 10.88 3.48 -11.73
CA THR A 34 9.43 3.64 -11.49
C THR A 34 9.12 3.37 -10.03
N SER A 35 8.47 4.32 -9.37
CA SER A 35 7.88 4.14 -8.04
C SER A 35 6.38 3.89 -8.16
N TYR A 36 5.85 2.96 -7.35
CA TYR A 36 4.44 2.56 -7.36
C TYR A 36 3.75 3.02 -6.09
N TYR A 37 2.54 3.55 -6.21
CA TYR A 37 1.77 4.08 -5.08
C TYR A 37 0.33 3.59 -5.15
N VAL A 38 -0.23 3.27 -3.99
CA VAL A 38 -1.63 2.87 -3.82
C VAL A 38 -2.26 3.75 -2.75
N THR A 39 -3.42 4.31 -3.06
CA THR A 39 -4.24 5.06 -2.10
C THR A 39 -5.32 4.14 -1.54
N PHE A 40 -5.30 3.98 -0.22
CA PHE A 40 -6.32 3.29 0.54
C PHE A 40 -7.26 4.31 1.18
N GLU A 41 -8.56 4.04 1.13
CA GLU A 41 -9.57 4.76 1.88
C GLU A 41 -10.05 3.86 3.03
N VAL A 42 -9.83 4.30 4.27
CA VAL A 42 -10.27 3.59 5.47
C VAL A 42 -11.71 3.97 5.83
N GLN A 43 -12.34 3.26 6.76
CA GLN A 43 -13.74 3.49 7.13
C GLN A 43 -14.05 4.91 7.63
N SER A 44 -13.07 5.63 8.20
CA SER A 44 -13.23 7.04 8.60
C SER A 44 -13.31 8.01 7.41
N GLY A 45 -13.09 7.53 6.18
CA GLY A 45 -12.95 8.35 4.97
C GLY A 45 -11.55 8.92 4.78
N GLU A 46 -10.63 8.69 5.73
CA GLU A 46 -9.23 9.08 5.58
C GLU A 46 -8.55 8.32 4.44
N ARG A 47 -7.68 9.03 3.71
CA ARG A 47 -6.93 8.47 2.59
C ARG A 47 -5.45 8.36 2.91
N LEU A 48 -4.92 7.17 2.72
CA LEU A 48 -3.53 6.82 3.02
C LEU A 48 -2.85 6.35 1.75
N GLU A 49 -1.86 7.11 1.29
CA GLU A 49 -1.03 6.71 0.16
C GLU A 49 0.21 5.95 0.65
N VAL A 50 0.40 4.75 0.11
CA VAL A 50 1.51 3.87 0.46
C VAL A 50 2.33 3.56 -0.79
N LYS A 51 3.65 3.74 -0.68
CA LYS A 51 4.60 3.31 -1.72
C LYS A 51 4.81 1.80 -1.61
N LEU A 52 4.67 1.09 -2.72
CA LEU A 52 4.86 -0.36 -2.81
C LEU A 52 5.99 -0.71 -3.79
N ASP A 53 6.52 -1.92 -3.66
CA ASP A 53 7.24 -2.55 -4.76
C ASP A 53 6.29 -2.95 -5.89
N GLY A 54 6.86 -3.18 -7.08
CA GLY A 54 6.08 -3.50 -8.28
C GLY A 54 5.30 -4.82 -8.18
N ARG A 55 5.77 -5.78 -7.39
CA ARG A 55 5.10 -7.09 -7.24
C ARG A 55 3.83 -6.94 -6.43
N ASN A 56 3.91 -6.32 -5.27
CA ASN A 56 2.76 -6.01 -4.43
C ASN A 56 1.78 -5.10 -5.17
N TYR A 57 2.28 -4.07 -5.86
CA TYR A 57 1.43 -3.21 -6.69
C TYR A 57 0.68 -4.00 -7.78
N GLY A 58 1.33 -4.95 -8.46
CA GLY A 58 0.72 -5.74 -9.53
C GLY A 58 -0.37 -6.72 -9.06
N GLN A 59 -0.38 -7.10 -7.79
CA GLN A 59 -1.38 -8.04 -7.23
C GLN A 59 -2.69 -7.36 -6.78
N LEU A 60 -2.69 -6.03 -6.70
CA LEU A 60 -3.82 -5.24 -6.22
C LEU A 60 -4.62 -4.66 -7.38
N ALA A 61 -5.93 -4.58 -7.26
CA ALA A 61 -6.81 -3.87 -8.18
C ALA A 61 -7.49 -2.68 -7.49
N GLU A 62 -7.80 -1.64 -8.27
CA GLU A 62 -8.69 -0.59 -7.76
C GLU A 62 -10.05 -1.20 -7.39
N HIS A 63 -10.65 -0.66 -6.34
CA HIS A 63 -11.87 -1.16 -5.71
C HIS A 63 -11.74 -2.51 -4.99
N ASP A 64 -10.53 -3.06 -4.85
CA ASP A 64 -10.32 -4.14 -3.90
C ASP A 64 -10.62 -3.67 -2.48
N PHE A 65 -11.30 -4.52 -1.74
CA PHE A 65 -11.57 -4.36 -0.32
C PHE A 65 -10.73 -5.36 0.47
N GLY A 66 -10.28 -4.95 1.65
CA GLY A 66 -9.42 -5.79 2.45
C GLY A 66 -9.01 -5.14 3.75
N ILE A 67 -8.03 -5.75 4.39
CA ILE A 67 -7.47 -5.31 5.66
C ILE A 67 -6.12 -4.65 5.39
N LEU A 68 -5.94 -3.45 5.96
CA LEU A 68 -4.71 -2.69 5.93
C LEU A 68 -4.05 -2.75 7.33
N PRO A 69 -3.05 -3.63 7.53
CA PRO A 69 -2.34 -3.71 8.79
C PRO A 69 -1.31 -2.59 8.91
N PHE A 70 -1.40 -1.85 10.02
CA PHE A 70 -0.44 -0.84 10.44
C PHE A 70 0.32 -1.32 11.66
N GLN A 71 1.65 -1.23 11.61
CA GLN A 71 2.50 -1.32 12.78
C GLN A 71 3.19 0.05 12.96
N GLY A 72 2.60 0.91 13.78
CA GLY A 72 2.98 2.32 13.85
C GLY A 72 2.71 3.03 12.51
N THR A 73 3.75 3.57 11.86
CA THR A 73 3.65 4.20 10.53
C THR A 73 4.01 3.27 9.38
N ARG A 74 4.36 2.01 9.66
CA ARG A 74 4.76 1.04 8.64
C ARG A 74 3.58 0.17 8.21
N PHE A 75 3.33 0.19 6.90
CA PHE A 75 2.50 -0.79 6.21
C PHE A 75 3.29 -2.10 6.00
N LYS A 76 2.66 -3.25 6.24
CA LYS A 76 3.26 -4.57 6.00
C LYS A 76 2.83 -5.16 4.65
N ALA A 77 1.57 -5.57 4.54
CA ALA A 77 0.98 -6.16 3.34
C ALA A 77 -0.54 -5.99 3.38
N PHE A 78 -1.16 -5.74 2.24
CA PHE A 78 -2.61 -5.59 2.15
C PHE A 78 -3.24 -6.96 1.97
N GLU A 79 -4.14 -7.33 2.87
CA GLU A 79 -4.86 -8.60 2.78
C GLU A 79 -6.16 -8.39 2.02
N ARG A 80 -6.14 -8.68 0.72
CA ARG A 80 -7.32 -8.61 -0.14
C ARG A 80 -8.36 -9.63 0.33
N GLN A 81 -9.54 -9.15 0.70
CA GLN A 81 -10.69 -10.01 0.96
C GLN A 81 -11.41 -10.26 -0.36
N LYS A 82 -11.37 -11.51 -0.83
CA LYS A 82 -12.23 -11.93 -1.94
C LYS A 82 -13.66 -12.01 -1.41
N ARG A 83 -14.61 -11.41 -2.12
CA ARG A 83 -16.01 -11.79 -1.94
C ARG A 83 -16.13 -13.22 -2.45
N GLU A 84 -16.45 -14.16 -1.56
CA GLU A 84 -16.99 -15.44 -1.98
C GLU A 84 -18.29 -15.15 -2.75
N SER A 85 -18.41 -15.75 -3.93
CA SER A 85 -19.53 -15.54 -4.87
C SER A 85 -20.71 -16.44 -4.52
#